data_AF-A0A9Q3EVX2-F1
#
_entry.id   AF-A0A9Q3EVX2-F1
#
_cell.length_a   1.000
_cell.length_b   1.000
_cell.length_c   1.000
_cell.angle_alpha   90.00
_cell.angle_beta   90.00
_cell.angle_gamma   90.00
#
_symmetry.space_group_name_H-M   'P 1'
#
loop_
_entity.id
_entity.type
_entity.pdbx_description
1 polymer ?
#
loop_
_entity_poly.entity_id
_entity_poly.type
_entity_poly.pdbx_seq_one_letter_code
_entity_poly.pdbx_strand_id
1 'polypeptide(L)'
;MGVIALNCLNLPPRLRFQQYHTCIAGLIPAPNQPNMLTTNNVLRPLVDELLKLNEGIKIITPKYPHGRKVFVRLVSLIGDIVATHKVSGFMSHSARKFCSWCEINHDERGECKLGNLRHGNHVRALSWRWKSTESKASREQLAKKTGVRWSELNRLPYWDPVQCVTLGVMHNWYEGVLQHHLRFRWGFDSAFVKEVLIENESSEADSDTMDIDDYESSNEEIGEGTNGFLSNDMKNKIRTKIGEVIVPKGVTRITSQFGEAANGKLKASEWRVLFSVYIPLVFLDCFLEHEPHNILLLVNTGALLQCTEIVGAKTITKDDAALFTQQYELYQSTANEIYPRIKVVPNHHYSMHIPEQLMCWGPLMGVSEFCGERLIGTLTKFKTNSINGAIEETLMKKFGKMQRLQDITKKQEECINKKKVIIKKSNHKELDDKTYSQLLKHLKTSLPVLNDYRILPYNGPVLQNYVTEHHVFEWRFGLKVSKSPPNNLIYVKKGLNRIQFGHVCHILDCECDEIHQGPVLLINWLDDVKNREDGFEALDSILDSWNLRHLIVSNDLSFISLSEVLGLGAYRNLPAWTLGCPKISLMARPINKLVGIEALA
;
A
#
# COMPACT_ATOMS: atom_id res chain seq x y z
N MET A 1 0.43 -23.38 9.88
CA MET A 1 -0.98 -23.28 10.32
C MET A 1 -1.71 -22.39 9.35
N GLY A 2 -2.81 -22.86 8.76
CA GLY A 2 -3.66 -22.04 7.87
C GLY A 2 -4.85 -21.46 8.62
N VAL A 3 -5.35 -20.30 8.18
CA VAL A 3 -6.51 -19.64 8.80
C VAL A 3 -7.55 -19.34 7.73
N ILE A 4 -8.79 -19.72 7.97
CA ILE A 4 -9.94 -19.32 7.16
C ILE A 4 -10.70 -18.27 7.97
N ALA A 5 -10.65 -17.03 7.51
CA ALA A 5 -11.30 -15.89 8.16
C ALA A 5 -12.33 -15.26 7.22
N LEU A 6 -13.44 -14.79 7.80
CA LEU A 6 -14.51 -14.08 7.12
C LEU A 6 -14.61 -12.67 7.66
N ASN A 7 -14.76 -11.71 6.76
CA ASN A 7 -14.95 -10.29 7.09
C ASN A 7 -16.25 -9.77 6.45
N CYS A 8 -16.97 -8.91 7.17
CA CYS A 8 -18.22 -8.34 6.68
C CYS A 8 -17.96 -7.10 5.81
N LEU A 9 -18.11 -7.24 4.49
CA LEU A 9 -17.85 -6.15 3.54
C LEU A 9 -18.88 -5.01 3.61
N ASN A 10 -20.03 -5.22 4.25
CA ASN A 10 -21.03 -4.17 4.50
C ASN A 10 -20.59 -3.15 5.55
N LEU A 11 -19.56 -3.45 6.35
CA LEU A 11 -18.98 -2.50 7.27
C LEU A 11 -18.16 -1.43 6.51
N PRO A 12 -18.06 -0.19 7.02
CA PRO A 12 -17.14 0.81 6.49
C PRO A 12 -15.72 0.24 6.41
N PRO A 13 -14.91 0.55 5.37
CA PRO A 13 -13.58 -0.01 5.18
C PRO A 13 -12.69 0.01 6.43
N ARG A 14 -12.73 1.11 7.19
CA ARG A 14 -12.00 1.29 8.45
C ARG A 14 -12.32 0.25 9.54
N LEU A 15 -13.45 -0.44 9.44
CA LEU A 15 -13.95 -1.39 10.44
C LEU A 15 -13.85 -2.84 9.99
N ARG A 16 -13.78 -3.13 8.67
CA ARG A 16 -13.97 -4.47 8.10
C ARG A 16 -13.00 -5.52 8.63
N PHE A 17 -11.73 -5.13 8.81
CA PHE A 17 -10.64 -6.04 9.16
C PHE A 17 -10.13 -5.85 10.59
N GLN A 18 -10.85 -5.07 11.39
CA GLN A 18 -10.55 -4.97 12.82
C GLN A 18 -10.85 -6.32 13.47
N GLN A 19 -9.94 -6.78 14.33
CA GLN A 19 -9.98 -8.14 14.89
C GLN A 19 -11.32 -8.53 15.50
N TYR A 20 -12.04 -7.60 16.14
CA TYR A 20 -13.35 -7.87 16.74
C TYR A 20 -14.52 -7.98 15.74
N HIS A 21 -14.34 -7.59 14.47
CA HIS A 21 -15.29 -7.80 13.38
C HIS A 21 -14.92 -8.98 12.46
N THR A 22 -13.73 -9.56 12.64
CA THR A 22 -13.27 -10.72 11.88
C THR A 22 -13.79 -12.01 12.50
N CYS A 23 -14.41 -12.88 11.71
CA CYS A 23 -14.84 -14.20 12.13
C CYS A 23 -13.81 -15.25 11.70
N ILE A 24 -13.25 -16.01 12.64
CA ILE A 24 -12.44 -17.19 12.28
C ILE A 24 -13.39 -18.35 12.03
N ALA A 25 -13.50 -18.76 10.77
CA ALA A 25 -14.38 -19.86 10.33
C ALA A 25 -13.68 -21.22 10.36
N GLY A 26 -12.35 -21.25 10.31
CA GLY A 26 -11.60 -22.50 10.40
C GLY A 26 -10.10 -22.28 10.62
N LEU A 27 -9.46 -23.27 11.23
CA LEU A 27 -8.00 -23.37 11.36
C LEU A 27 -7.56 -24.67 10.71
N ILE A 28 -6.49 -24.60 9.91
CA ILE A 28 -5.91 -25.74 9.23
C ILE A 28 -4.66 -26.18 10.01
N PRO A 29 -4.62 -27.44 10.47
CA PRO A 29 -3.55 -27.94 11.35
C PRO A 29 -2.17 -27.81 10.71
N ALA A 30 -1.18 -27.53 11.56
CA ALA A 30 0.25 -27.62 11.24
C ALA A 30 0.71 -29.10 11.28
N PRO A 31 1.87 -29.49 10.72
CA PRO A 31 2.92 -28.66 10.11
C PRO A 31 2.80 -28.50 8.59
N ASN A 32 2.16 -29.44 7.90
CA ASN A 32 2.20 -29.48 6.43
C ASN A 32 1.11 -28.60 5.80
N GLN A 33 1.46 -27.94 4.70
CA GLN A 33 0.51 -27.17 3.92
C GLN A 33 -0.62 -28.10 3.43
N PRO A 34 -1.91 -27.71 3.56
CA PRO A 34 -3.01 -28.56 3.13
C PRO A 34 -2.93 -28.81 1.63
N ASN A 35 -3.14 -30.08 1.24
CA ASN A 35 -3.39 -30.41 -0.15
C ASN A 35 -4.83 -30.01 -0.54
N MET A 36 -5.14 -30.11 -1.82
CA MET A 36 -6.47 -29.79 -2.38
C MET A 36 -7.63 -30.52 -1.70
N LEU A 37 -7.43 -31.82 -1.39
CA LEU A 37 -8.48 -32.65 -0.83
C LEU A 37 -8.78 -32.22 0.61
N THR A 38 -7.74 -32.01 1.41
CA THR A 38 -7.86 -31.48 2.77
C THR A 38 -8.52 -30.11 2.77
N THR A 39 -8.14 -29.22 1.86
CA THR A 39 -8.73 -27.88 1.74
C THR A 39 -10.23 -27.97 1.49
N ASN A 40 -10.66 -28.81 0.54
CA ASN A 40 -12.07 -29.05 0.26
C ASN A 40 -12.82 -29.64 1.46
N ASN A 41 -12.23 -30.62 2.16
CA ASN A 41 -12.86 -31.21 3.35
C ASN A 41 -13.06 -30.19 4.47
N VAL A 42 -12.10 -29.28 4.68
CA VAL A 42 -12.19 -28.21 5.68
C VAL A 42 -13.22 -27.15 5.29
N LEU A 43 -13.36 -26.85 3.99
CA LEU A 43 -14.33 -25.87 3.50
C LEU A 43 -15.78 -26.38 3.50
N ARG A 44 -15.99 -27.70 3.43
CA ARG A 44 -17.34 -28.29 3.28
C ARG A 44 -18.34 -27.83 4.35
N PRO A 45 -18.04 -27.87 5.68
CA PRO A 45 -18.99 -27.41 6.70
C PRO A 45 -19.34 -25.92 6.54
N LEU A 46 -18.34 -25.09 6.20
CA LEU A 46 -18.55 -23.67 5.97
C LEU A 46 -19.46 -23.43 4.76
N VAL A 47 -19.25 -24.15 3.66
CA VAL A 47 -20.09 -24.07 2.46
C VAL A 47 -21.52 -24.54 2.74
N ASP A 48 -21.70 -25.58 3.55
CA ASP A 48 -23.03 -26.05 3.98
C ASP A 48 -23.79 -24.98 4.78
N GLU A 49 -23.11 -24.22 5.63
CA GLU A 49 -23.70 -23.06 6.33
C GLU A 49 -24.03 -21.90 5.38
N LEU A 50 -23.12 -21.56 4.46
CA LEU A 50 -23.32 -20.48 3.49
C LEU A 50 -24.51 -20.75 2.56
N LEU A 51 -24.75 -22.01 2.18
CA LEU A 51 -25.92 -22.40 1.40
C LEU A 51 -27.22 -22.06 2.14
N LYS A 52 -27.30 -22.37 3.45
CA LYS A 52 -28.46 -22.01 4.30
C LYS A 52 -28.60 -20.50 4.43
N LEU A 53 -27.49 -19.79 4.65
CA LEU A 53 -27.51 -18.33 4.80
C LEU A 53 -27.91 -17.59 3.51
N ASN A 54 -27.73 -18.22 2.35
CA ASN A 54 -28.19 -17.69 1.06
C ASN A 54 -29.72 -17.77 0.88
N GLU A 55 -30.40 -18.71 1.55
CA GLU A 55 -31.87 -18.76 1.62
C GLU A 55 -32.45 -17.66 2.55
N GLY A 56 -31.58 -17.16 3.43
CA GLY A 56 -31.80 -16.04 4.34
C GLY A 56 -32.33 -16.45 5.71
N ILE A 57 -31.77 -15.85 6.75
CA ILE A 57 -32.13 -16.10 8.16
C ILE A 57 -32.84 -14.90 8.77
N LYS A 58 -33.74 -15.14 9.74
CA LYS A 58 -34.43 -14.07 10.46
C LYS A 58 -33.61 -13.68 11.70
N ILE A 59 -33.14 -12.43 11.75
CA ILE A 59 -32.38 -11.89 12.89
C ILE A 59 -33.25 -10.87 13.63
N ILE A 60 -33.44 -11.08 14.93
CA ILE A 60 -34.19 -10.17 15.81
C ILE A 60 -33.19 -9.29 16.56
N THR A 61 -33.48 -7.98 16.63
CA THR A 61 -32.64 -7.01 17.34
C THR A 61 -33.54 -6.04 18.11
N PRO A 62 -33.03 -5.32 19.13
CA PRO A 62 -33.84 -4.34 19.86
C PRO A 62 -34.49 -3.26 18.97
N LYS A 63 -33.80 -2.83 17.90
CA LYS A 63 -34.35 -1.87 16.91
C LYS A 63 -35.36 -2.50 15.94
N TYR A 64 -35.39 -3.82 15.82
CA TYR A 64 -36.26 -4.57 14.92
C TYR A 64 -36.86 -5.78 15.65
N PRO A 65 -37.85 -5.57 16.53
CA PRO A 65 -38.40 -6.63 17.39
C PRO A 65 -39.13 -7.72 16.59
N HIS A 66 -39.71 -7.39 15.43
CA HIS A 66 -40.30 -8.37 14.52
C HIS A 66 -39.27 -9.13 13.67
N GLY A 67 -37.98 -8.79 13.82
CA GLY A 67 -36.86 -9.33 13.06
C GLY A 67 -36.74 -8.81 11.64
N ARG A 68 -35.58 -9.01 11.04
CA ARG A 68 -35.30 -8.76 9.62
C ARG A 68 -34.75 -10.03 8.98
N LYS A 69 -35.18 -10.30 7.75
CA LYS A 69 -34.56 -11.35 6.94
C LYS A 69 -33.22 -10.84 6.42
N VAL A 70 -32.16 -11.58 6.72
CA VAL A 70 -30.77 -11.25 6.38
C VAL A 70 -30.21 -12.38 5.53
N PHE A 71 -29.56 -12.01 4.44
CA PHE A 71 -28.91 -12.93 3.52
C PHE A 71 -27.40 -12.73 3.65
N VAL A 72 -26.63 -13.82 3.65
CA VAL A 72 -25.16 -13.77 3.63
C VAL A 72 -24.68 -14.45 2.36
N ARG A 73 -23.77 -13.78 1.66
CA ARG A 73 -23.12 -14.31 0.46
C ARG A 73 -21.61 -14.10 0.57
N LEU A 74 -20.87 -15.13 0.20
CA LEU A 74 -19.42 -15.04 0.03
C LEU A 74 -19.14 -14.36 -1.30
N VAL A 75 -18.38 -13.26 -1.28
CA VAL A 75 -18.17 -12.44 -2.50
C VAL A 75 -16.73 -12.51 -2.96
N SER A 76 -15.75 -12.36 -2.07
CA SER A 76 -14.32 -12.32 -2.40
C SER A 76 -13.55 -13.40 -1.67
N LEU A 77 -12.69 -14.12 -2.39
CA LEU A 77 -11.63 -14.96 -1.87
C LEU A 77 -10.31 -14.19 -1.97
N ILE A 78 -9.70 -13.95 -0.81
CA ILE A 78 -8.45 -13.21 -0.65
C ILE A 78 -7.40 -14.16 -0.07
N GLY A 79 -6.20 -14.14 -0.65
CA GLY A 79 -5.06 -14.92 -0.22
C GLY A 79 -3.96 -14.83 -1.26
N ASP A 80 -2.79 -15.39 -0.96
CA ASP A 80 -1.75 -15.56 -1.96
C ASP A 80 -2.23 -16.46 -3.11
N ILE A 81 -1.51 -16.44 -4.23
CA ILE A 81 -1.88 -17.18 -5.44
C ILE A 81 -1.92 -18.69 -5.18
N VAL A 82 -1.01 -19.22 -4.36
CA VAL A 82 -0.94 -20.64 -4.05
C VAL A 82 -2.17 -21.09 -3.25
N ALA A 83 -2.57 -20.32 -2.25
CA ALA A 83 -3.73 -20.57 -1.39
C ALA A 83 -5.03 -20.37 -2.16
N THR A 84 -5.16 -19.27 -2.92
CA THR A 84 -6.35 -18.98 -3.71
C THR A 84 -6.57 -20.05 -4.77
N HIS A 85 -5.55 -20.46 -5.53
CA HIS A 85 -5.66 -21.55 -6.49
C HIS A 85 -6.13 -22.86 -5.85
N LYS A 86 -5.64 -23.15 -4.64
CA LYS A 86 -6.07 -24.34 -3.90
C LYS A 86 -7.54 -24.28 -3.47
N VAL A 87 -7.99 -23.12 -3.01
CA VAL A 87 -9.35 -22.93 -2.52
C VAL A 87 -10.36 -22.82 -3.67
N SER A 88 -10.02 -22.12 -4.77
CA SER A 88 -10.90 -21.93 -5.92
C SER A 88 -10.86 -23.07 -6.95
N GLY A 89 -9.85 -23.95 -6.86
CA GLY A 89 -9.74 -25.12 -7.72
C GLY A 89 -8.88 -24.93 -8.96
N PHE A 90 -8.09 -23.86 -9.08
CA PHE A 90 -7.11 -23.72 -10.16
C PHE A 90 -5.84 -24.53 -9.89
N MET A 91 -5.05 -24.77 -10.94
CA MET A 91 -3.76 -25.47 -10.87
C MET A 91 -2.65 -24.59 -10.28
N SER A 92 -1.49 -25.17 -9.95
CA SER A 92 -0.33 -24.45 -9.40
C SER A 92 0.12 -23.30 -10.32
N HIS A 93 0.81 -22.30 -9.77
CA HIS A 93 1.43 -21.22 -10.56
C HIS A 93 2.48 -21.76 -11.56
N SER A 94 3.07 -22.92 -11.27
CA SER A 94 4.00 -23.64 -12.14
C SER A 94 3.35 -24.57 -13.17
N ALA A 95 2.01 -24.68 -13.17
CA ALA A 95 1.32 -25.55 -14.12
C ALA A 95 1.25 -24.90 -15.52
N ARG A 96 1.16 -25.72 -16.59
CA ARG A 96 0.96 -25.21 -17.95
C ARG A 96 -0.19 -24.20 -18.04
N LYS A 97 -1.33 -24.48 -17.40
CA LYS A 97 -2.44 -23.53 -17.25
C LYS A 97 -2.43 -22.96 -15.84
N PHE A 98 -1.61 -21.94 -15.63
CA PHE A 98 -1.39 -21.34 -14.31
C PHE A 98 -2.39 -20.23 -13.97
N CYS A 99 -2.88 -19.47 -14.95
CA CYS A 99 -3.70 -18.29 -14.68
C CYS A 99 -5.16 -18.63 -14.31
N SER A 100 -5.65 -17.98 -13.25
CA SER A 100 -7.05 -18.05 -12.78
C SER A 100 -8.03 -17.28 -13.67
N TRP A 101 -7.55 -16.28 -14.42
CA TRP A 101 -8.40 -15.35 -15.17
C TRP A 101 -8.36 -15.53 -16.69
N CYS A 102 -7.29 -16.13 -17.24
CA CYS A 102 -7.19 -16.42 -18.66
C CYS A 102 -6.59 -17.79 -18.95
N GLU A 103 -6.61 -18.18 -20.23
CA GLU A 103 -6.16 -19.47 -20.73
C GLU A 103 -4.77 -19.41 -21.40
N ILE A 104 -3.88 -18.49 -21.01
CA ILE A 104 -2.49 -18.50 -21.49
C ILE A 104 -1.74 -19.75 -21.00
N ASN A 105 -0.77 -20.25 -21.76
CA ASN A 105 0.16 -21.26 -21.24
C ASN A 105 1.34 -20.61 -20.49
N HIS A 106 1.92 -21.36 -19.57
CA HIS A 106 3.06 -20.90 -18.77
C HIS A 106 4.27 -20.51 -19.63
N ASP A 107 4.56 -21.26 -20.68
CA ASP A 107 5.61 -21.00 -21.68
C ASP A 107 5.40 -19.70 -22.47
N GLU A 108 4.15 -19.27 -22.67
CA GLU A 108 3.80 -18.05 -23.43
C GLU A 108 3.84 -16.77 -22.57
N ARG A 109 4.19 -16.87 -21.26
CA ARG A 109 4.14 -15.73 -20.32
C ARG A 109 5.09 -14.58 -20.69
N GLY A 110 6.19 -14.88 -21.40
CA GLY A 110 7.18 -13.88 -21.84
C GLY A 110 6.62 -12.90 -22.87
N GLU A 111 5.54 -13.28 -23.57
CA GLU A 111 4.91 -12.45 -24.60
C GLU A 111 4.16 -11.24 -24.02
N CYS A 112 4.02 -11.15 -22.69
CA CYS A 112 3.35 -10.03 -22.02
C CYS A 112 1.96 -9.73 -22.60
N LYS A 113 1.20 -10.79 -22.90
CA LYS A 113 -0.16 -10.74 -23.43
C LYS A 113 -1.14 -11.49 -22.54
N LEU A 114 -2.42 -11.15 -22.64
CA LEU A 114 -3.49 -11.95 -22.04
C LEU A 114 -3.91 -13.07 -22.99
N GLY A 115 -4.17 -14.26 -22.43
CA GLY A 115 -4.86 -15.33 -23.16
C GLY A 115 -6.37 -15.08 -23.22
N ASN A 116 -7.11 -16.03 -23.80
CA ASN A 116 -8.58 -15.99 -23.77
C ASN A 116 -9.09 -15.94 -22.33
N LEU A 117 -9.97 -14.98 -22.03
CA LEU A 117 -10.51 -14.82 -20.68
C LEU A 117 -11.36 -16.03 -20.29
N ARG A 118 -11.21 -16.47 -19.04
CA ARG A 118 -12.04 -17.53 -18.47
C ARG A 118 -13.39 -16.95 -18.06
N HIS A 119 -14.45 -17.75 -18.22
CA HIS A 119 -15.80 -17.40 -17.77
C HIS A 119 -16.23 -18.32 -16.62
N GLY A 120 -16.80 -17.74 -15.56
CA GLY A 120 -17.18 -18.46 -14.34
C GLY A 120 -18.05 -19.70 -14.59
N ASN A 121 -19.07 -19.58 -15.44
CA ASN A 121 -19.95 -20.71 -15.80
C ASN A 121 -19.19 -21.87 -16.45
N HIS A 122 -18.24 -21.56 -17.35
CA HIS A 122 -17.43 -22.57 -18.02
C HIS A 122 -16.48 -23.24 -17.01
N VAL A 123 -15.78 -22.46 -16.18
CA VAL A 123 -14.88 -22.98 -15.13
C VAL A 123 -15.66 -23.87 -14.15
N ARG A 124 -16.88 -23.46 -13.76
CA ARG A 124 -17.73 -24.25 -12.87
C ARG A 124 -18.15 -25.58 -13.50
N ALA A 125 -18.51 -25.58 -14.78
CA ALA A 125 -18.82 -26.81 -15.52
C ALA A 125 -17.61 -27.76 -15.59
N LEU A 126 -16.40 -27.23 -15.85
CA LEU A 126 -15.16 -28.01 -15.83
C LEU A 126 -14.86 -28.58 -14.45
N SER A 127 -15.08 -27.81 -13.39
CA SER A 127 -14.92 -28.24 -12.00
C SER A 127 -15.85 -29.41 -11.64
N TRP A 128 -17.12 -29.35 -12.06
CA TRP A 128 -18.09 -30.45 -11.89
C TRP A 128 -17.70 -31.68 -12.69
N ARG A 129 -17.27 -31.51 -13.95
CA ARG A 129 -16.77 -32.62 -14.79
C ARG A 129 -15.58 -33.31 -14.15
N TRP A 130 -14.65 -32.55 -13.57
CA TRP A 130 -13.54 -33.11 -12.81
C TRP A 130 -14.03 -33.94 -11.62
N LYS A 131 -14.99 -33.43 -10.85
CA LYS A 131 -15.56 -34.14 -9.70
C LYS A 131 -16.26 -35.45 -10.10
N SER A 132 -17.03 -35.42 -11.19
CA SER A 132 -17.79 -36.58 -11.67
C SER A 132 -16.92 -37.64 -12.38
N THR A 133 -15.68 -37.31 -12.72
CA THR A 133 -14.75 -38.25 -13.37
C THR A 133 -14.30 -39.29 -12.34
N GLU A 134 -14.36 -40.58 -12.67
CA GLU A 134 -14.12 -41.67 -11.70
C GLU A 134 -12.64 -41.93 -11.43
N SER A 135 -11.83 -42.03 -12.49
CA SER A 135 -10.40 -42.35 -12.38
C SER A 135 -9.54 -41.15 -11.96
N LYS A 136 -8.63 -41.38 -11.01
CA LYS A 136 -7.60 -40.41 -10.60
C LYS A 136 -6.75 -39.95 -11.79
N ALA A 137 -6.35 -40.86 -12.67
CA ALA A 137 -5.54 -40.54 -13.85
C ALA A 137 -6.30 -39.61 -14.83
N SER A 138 -7.59 -39.89 -15.07
CA SER A 138 -8.44 -39.06 -15.94
C SER A 138 -8.67 -37.67 -15.34
N ARG A 139 -8.83 -37.58 -14.00
CA ARG A 139 -8.90 -36.29 -13.28
C ARG A 139 -7.61 -35.49 -13.44
N GLU A 140 -6.45 -36.12 -13.31
CA GLU A 140 -5.15 -35.46 -13.49
C GLU A 140 -4.95 -34.97 -14.93
N GLN A 141 -5.32 -35.77 -15.92
CA GLN A 141 -5.27 -35.38 -17.34
C GLN A 141 -6.18 -34.18 -17.62
N LEU A 142 -7.41 -34.19 -17.09
CA LEU A 142 -8.34 -33.07 -17.25
C LEU A 142 -7.82 -31.80 -16.58
N ALA A 143 -7.26 -31.91 -15.37
CA ALA A 143 -6.68 -30.78 -14.65
C ALA A 143 -5.46 -30.20 -15.39
N LYS A 144 -4.57 -31.04 -15.94
CA LYS A 144 -3.43 -30.59 -16.77
C LYS A 144 -3.89 -29.87 -18.04
N LYS A 145 -4.94 -30.38 -18.69
CA LYS A 145 -5.48 -29.79 -19.93
C LYS A 145 -6.19 -28.45 -19.70
N THR A 146 -6.98 -28.35 -18.64
CA THR A 146 -7.91 -27.22 -18.42
C THR A 146 -7.41 -26.20 -17.40
N GLY A 147 -6.50 -26.60 -16.50
CA GLY A 147 -6.09 -25.82 -15.34
C GLY A 147 -7.08 -25.85 -14.18
N VAL A 148 -8.14 -26.67 -14.23
CA VAL A 148 -9.27 -26.63 -13.28
C VAL A 148 -9.48 -27.98 -12.57
N ARG A 149 -9.80 -27.91 -11.28
CA ARG A 149 -10.08 -29.00 -10.34
C ARG A 149 -11.37 -28.72 -9.57
N TRP A 150 -11.80 -29.67 -8.74
CA TRP A 150 -12.94 -29.46 -7.84
C TRP A 150 -12.62 -28.46 -6.71
N SER A 151 -13.56 -27.55 -6.47
CA SER A 151 -13.62 -26.68 -5.29
C SER A 151 -15.01 -26.78 -4.66
N GLU A 152 -15.09 -26.92 -3.35
CA GLU A 152 -16.37 -26.88 -2.62
C GLU A 152 -17.12 -25.54 -2.82
N LEU A 153 -16.42 -24.43 -3.08
CA LEU A 153 -17.06 -23.14 -3.34
C LEU A 153 -17.98 -23.17 -4.57
N ASN A 154 -17.71 -24.05 -5.54
CA ASN A 154 -18.52 -24.22 -6.74
C ASN A 154 -19.91 -24.84 -6.50
N ARG A 155 -20.22 -25.23 -5.25
CA ARG A 155 -21.59 -25.58 -4.83
C ARG A 155 -22.47 -24.35 -4.59
N LEU A 156 -21.86 -23.19 -4.31
CA LEU A 156 -22.60 -21.96 -4.06
C LEU A 156 -23.19 -21.42 -5.37
N PRO A 157 -24.51 -21.21 -5.48
CA PRO A 157 -25.15 -20.88 -6.76
C PRO A 157 -24.74 -19.50 -7.30
N TYR A 158 -24.42 -18.57 -6.39
CA TYR A 158 -24.01 -17.20 -6.69
C TYR A 158 -22.48 -17.04 -6.88
N TRP A 159 -21.69 -18.09 -6.67
CA TRP A 159 -20.24 -18.02 -6.72
C TRP A 159 -19.73 -18.10 -8.16
N ASP A 160 -18.94 -17.10 -8.56
CA ASP A 160 -18.18 -17.11 -9.82
C ASP A 160 -16.69 -17.40 -9.50
N PRO A 161 -16.16 -18.57 -9.87
CA PRO A 161 -14.78 -18.95 -9.52
C PRO A 161 -13.71 -18.10 -10.20
N VAL A 162 -14.04 -17.26 -11.18
CA VAL A 162 -13.11 -16.35 -11.85
C VAL A 162 -13.21 -14.95 -11.24
N GLN A 163 -14.43 -14.41 -11.15
CA GLN A 163 -14.64 -13.03 -10.68
C GLN A 163 -14.50 -12.88 -9.17
N CYS A 164 -14.84 -13.92 -8.39
CA CYS A 164 -14.77 -13.87 -6.93
C CYS A 164 -13.36 -14.13 -6.38
N VAL A 165 -12.37 -14.42 -7.23
CA VAL A 165 -10.96 -14.56 -6.83
C VAL A 165 -10.27 -13.22 -6.99
N THR A 166 -9.80 -12.66 -5.88
CA THR A 166 -9.10 -11.38 -5.85
C THR A 166 -7.60 -11.59 -5.98
N LEU A 167 -6.94 -10.80 -6.82
CA LEU A 167 -5.49 -10.79 -6.89
C LEU A 167 -4.88 -10.16 -5.63
N GLY A 168 -4.09 -10.95 -4.91
CA GLY A 168 -3.34 -10.51 -3.74
C GLY A 168 -2.24 -9.51 -4.08
N VAL A 169 -2.51 -8.20 -3.98
CA VAL A 169 -1.54 -7.15 -4.34
C VAL A 169 -0.31 -7.13 -3.42
N MET A 170 -0.41 -7.69 -2.21
CA MET A 170 0.73 -7.71 -1.29
C MET A 170 1.82 -8.64 -1.82
N HIS A 171 1.47 -9.90 -2.08
CA HIS A 171 2.41 -10.89 -2.61
C HIS A 171 2.66 -10.71 -4.11
N ASN A 172 1.65 -10.31 -4.89
CA ASN A 172 1.82 -10.20 -6.33
C ASN A 172 2.55 -8.91 -6.76
N TRP A 173 2.11 -7.75 -6.27
CA TRP A 173 2.65 -6.47 -6.72
C TRP A 173 3.89 -6.08 -5.91
N TYR A 174 3.77 -5.99 -4.58
CA TYR A 174 4.87 -5.50 -3.73
C TYR A 174 6.02 -6.51 -3.59
N GLU A 175 5.73 -7.76 -3.21
CA GLU A 175 6.76 -8.81 -3.05
C GLU A 175 7.05 -9.59 -4.35
N GLY A 176 6.21 -9.42 -5.37
CA GLY A 176 6.41 -10.02 -6.69
C GLY A 176 7.07 -9.04 -7.65
N VAL A 177 6.27 -8.14 -8.24
CA VAL A 177 6.73 -7.23 -9.30
C VAL A 177 7.82 -6.25 -8.84
N LEU A 178 7.62 -5.56 -7.71
CA LEU A 178 8.58 -4.55 -7.25
C LEU A 178 9.88 -5.17 -6.75
N GLN A 179 9.78 -6.26 -5.99
CA GLN A 179 10.93 -7.03 -5.58
C GLN A 179 11.70 -7.57 -6.79
N HIS A 180 10.99 -8.15 -7.77
CA HIS A 180 11.60 -8.65 -8.99
C HIS A 180 12.36 -7.53 -9.74
N HIS A 181 11.74 -6.37 -9.88
CA HIS A 181 12.35 -5.21 -10.51
C HIS A 181 13.64 -4.79 -9.79
N LEU A 182 13.60 -4.57 -8.48
CA LEU A 182 14.77 -4.08 -7.75
C LEU A 182 15.90 -5.12 -7.66
N ARG A 183 15.56 -6.38 -7.36
CA ARG A 183 16.58 -7.41 -7.15
C ARG A 183 17.21 -7.88 -8.45
N PHE A 184 16.38 -8.18 -9.44
CA PHE A 184 16.82 -8.86 -10.67
C PHE A 184 17.07 -7.86 -11.79
N ARG A 185 16.16 -6.91 -12.04
CA ARG A 185 16.36 -5.92 -13.11
C ARG A 185 17.39 -4.86 -12.74
N TRP A 186 17.33 -4.29 -11.55
CA TRP A 186 18.38 -3.35 -11.09
C TRP A 186 19.65 -4.05 -10.56
N GLY A 187 19.62 -5.38 -10.39
CA GLY A 187 20.77 -6.17 -9.98
C GLY A 187 21.22 -5.92 -8.53
N PHE A 188 20.30 -5.60 -7.62
CA PHE A 188 20.62 -5.52 -6.19
C PHE A 188 20.87 -6.90 -5.56
N ASP A 189 20.52 -8.00 -6.24
CA ASP A 189 20.85 -9.36 -5.83
C ASP A 189 22.15 -9.84 -6.51
N SER A 190 23.25 -9.80 -5.77
CA SER A 190 24.59 -10.10 -6.30
C SER A 190 24.76 -11.56 -6.74
N ALA A 191 24.05 -12.50 -6.12
CA ALA A 191 24.20 -13.92 -6.44
C ALA A 191 23.47 -14.27 -7.75
N PHE A 192 22.29 -13.69 -7.99
CA PHE A 192 21.60 -13.81 -9.27
C PHE A 192 22.40 -13.17 -10.42
N VAL A 193 22.98 -11.99 -10.19
CA VAL A 193 23.82 -11.32 -11.20
C VAL A 193 24.97 -12.23 -11.62
N LYS A 194 25.58 -12.99 -10.71
CA LYS A 194 26.63 -13.97 -11.04
C LYS A 194 26.13 -15.11 -11.91
N GLU A 195 25.00 -15.73 -11.57
CA GLU A 195 24.42 -16.82 -12.38
C GLU A 195 24.16 -16.37 -13.82
N VAL A 196 23.54 -15.20 -14.00
CA VAL A 196 23.29 -14.63 -15.34
C VAL A 196 24.59 -14.35 -16.08
N LEU A 197 25.65 -13.90 -15.38
CA LEU A 197 26.95 -13.66 -16.01
C LEU A 197 27.66 -14.98 -16.40
N ILE A 198 27.58 -16.01 -15.57
CA ILE A 198 28.18 -17.33 -15.79
C ILE A 198 27.49 -18.09 -16.93
N GLU A 199 26.16 -18.02 -17.03
CA GLU A 199 25.41 -18.58 -18.17
C GLU A 199 25.78 -17.92 -19.51
N ASN A 200 26.34 -16.70 -19.52
CA ASN A 200 26.79 -16.07 -20.76
C ASN A 200 28.16 -16.57 -21.25
N GLU A 201 28.99 -17.16 -20.38
CA GLU A 201 30.29 -17.73 -20.76
C GLU A 201 30.18 -19.22 -21.14
N SER A 202 29.05 -19.86 -20.84
CA SER A 202 28.77 -21.26 -21.14
C SER A 202 27.48 -21.39 -21.97
N SER A 203 27.63 -21.44 -23.30
CA SER A 203 26.52 -21.67 -24.21
C SER A 203 25.77 -22.98 -23.92
N GLU A 204 24.45 -22.89 -23.92
CA GLU A 204 23.43 -23.96 -23.94
C GLU A 204 23.29 -24.84 -22.69
N ALA A 205 22.33 -24.52 -21.82
CA ALA A 205 21.45 -25.50 -21.19
C ALA A 205 20.18 -24.85 -20.61
N ASP A 206 19.04 -25.46 -20.93
CA ASP A 206 17.74 -25.24 -20.30
C ASP A 206 17.82 -25.42 -18.78
N SER A 207 17.47 -24.39 -18.01
CA SER A 207 17.14 -24.52 -16.59
C SER A 207 15.70 -24.03 -16.36
N ASP A 208 14.83 -25.03 -16.21
CA ASP A 208 13.48 -24.88 -15.68
C ASP A 208 13.54 -24.62 -14.18
N THR A 209 12.56 -23.85 -13.69
CA THR A 209 12.27 -23.48 -12.28
C THR A 209 13.16 -22.41 -11.64
N MET A 210 12.70 -21.15 -11.69
CA MET A 210 13.01 -20.15 -10.66
C MET A 210 11.71 -19.82 -9.93
N ASP A 211 11.50 -20.51 -8.80
CA ASP A 211 10.53 -20.09 -7.78
C ASP A 211 11.20 -19.02 -6.89
N ILE A 212 10.54 -17.87 -6.73
CA ILE A 212 11.05 -16.68 -6.01
C ILE A 212 11.27 -16.95 -4.51
N ASP A 213 10.71 -18.04 -3.97
CA ASP A 213 10.58 -18.25 -2.53
C ASP A 213 11.84 -18.84 -1.85
N ASP A 214 12.78 -19.46 -2.59
CA ASP A 214 13.87 -20.27 -2.02
C ASP A 214 15.32 -19.76 -2.25
N TYR A 215 15.53 -18.51 -2.66
CA TYR A 215 16.90 -18.01 -2.89
C TYR A 215 17.63 -17.59 -1.60
N GLU A 216 18.65 -18.36 -1.19
CA GLU A 216 19.60 -18.02 -0.12
C GLU A 216 20.84 -17.30 -0.67
N SER A 217 21.21 -16.20 -0.01
CA SER A 217 22.24 -15.24 -0.41
C SER A 217 23.66 -15.71 -0.08
N SER A 218 24.57 -15.68 -1.04
CA SER A 218 26.02 -15.76 -0.80
C SER A 218 26.75 -14.51 -1.32
N ASN A 219 27.67 -13.98 -0.50
CA ASN A 219 28.38 -12.72 -0.72
C ASN A 219 29.72 -12.94 -1.42
N GLU A 220 29.92 -12.31 -2.57
CA GLU A 220 31.26 -11.99 -3.11
C GLU A 220 31.10 -10.96 -4.25
N GLU A 221 32.04 -10.02 -4.37
CA GLU A 221 31.98 -8.87 -5.29
C GLU A 221 32.53 -9.20 -6.68
N ILE A 222 31.82 -8.85 -7.76
CA ILE A 222 32.33 -8.88 -9.14
C ILE A 222 31.80 -7.66 -9.93
N GLY A 223 32.65 -7.17 -10.85
CA GLY A 223 32.60 -5.88 -11.56
C GLY A 223 31.62 -5.72 -12.74
N GLU A 224 31.79 -4.58 -13.41
CA GLU A 224 30.76 -3.74 -14.02
C GLU A 224 30.28 -4.07 -15.45
N GLY A 225 29.03 -3.72 -15.75
CA GLY A 225 28.75 -2.81 -16.87
C GLY A 225 28.23 -3.36 -18.21
N THR A 226 27.98 -4.66 -18.39
CA THR A 226 27.76 -5.21 -19.75
C THR A 226 26.36 -5.77 -20.05
N ASN A 227 25.44 -5.82 -19.08
CA ASN A 227 24.14 -6.53 -19.23
C ASN A 227 22.87 -5.70 -18.86
N GLY A 228 22.95 -4.36 -18.83
CA GLY A 228 21.80 -3.49 -18.52
C GLY A 228 21.49 -3.28 -17.04
N PHE A 229 22.24 -3.91 -16.13
CA PHE A 229 22.14 -3.70 -14.68
C PHE A 229 22.70 -2.34 -14.25
N LEU A 230 22.24 -1.84 -13.09
CA LEU A 230 22.86 -0.68 -12.47
C LEU A 230 24.28 -1.02 -11.98
N SER A 231 25.22 -0.09 -12.15
CA SER A 231 26.56 -0.21 -11.57
C SER A 231 26.51 -0.16 -10.04
N ASN A 232 27.54 -0.70 -9.38
CA ASN A 232 27.62 -0.67 -7.92
C ASN A 232 27.71 0.76 -7.38
N ASP A 233 28.40 1.64 -8.09
CA ASP A 233 28.45 3.08 -7.80
C ASP A 233 27.06 3.71 -7.84
N MET A 234 26.26 3.38 -8.86
CA MET A 234 24.90 3.88 -8.98
C MET A 234 23.99 3.35 -7.86
N LYS A 235 24.09 2.06 -7.51
CA LYS A 235 23.36 1.47 -6.37
C LYS A 235 23.71 2.19 -5.06
N ASN A 236 25.00 2.46 -4.83
CA ASN A 236 25.47 3.17 -3.64
C ASN A 236 25.05 4.65 -3.62
N LYS A 237 24.98 5.31 -4.78
CA LYS A 237 24.42 6.66 -4.93
C LYS A 237 22.94 6.68 -4.54
N ILE A 238 22.15 5.71 -5.01
CA ILE A 238 20.73 5.57 -4.63
C ILE A 238 20.58 5.33 -3.12
N ARG A 239 21.37 4.42 -2.53
CA ARG A 239 21.36 4.14 -1.09
C ARG A 239 21.66 5.36 -0.22
N THR A 240 22.69 6.11 -0.59
CA THR A 240 23.08 7.35 0.10
C THR A 240 21.92 8.35 0.10
N LYS A 241 21.34 8.62 -1.08
CA LYS A 241 20.22 9.56 -1.23
C LYS A 241 18.94 9.09 -0.52
N ILE A 242 18.69 7.78 -0.43
CA ILE A 242 17.58 7.24 0.38
C ILE A 242 17.76 7.57 1.86
N GLY A 243 18.99 7.58 2.37
CA GLY A 243 19.31 8.01 3.73
C GLY A 243 18.99 9.49 4.02
N GLU A 244 18.95 10.33 2.99
CA GLU A 244 18.64 11.77 3.09
C GLU A 244 17.12 12.06 3.10
N VAL A 245 16.28 11.08 2.76
CA VAL A 245 14.83 11.27 2.66
C VAL A 245 14.19 11.38 4.04
N ILE A 246 13.45 12.46 4.26
CA ILE A 246 12.70 12.74 5.48
C ILE A 246 11.24 12.32 5.25
N VAL A 247 10.81 11.26 5.94
CA VAL A 247 9.41 10.80 5.94
C VAL A 247 8.72 11.05 7.28
N PRO A 248 7.43 11.46 7.28
CA PRO A 248 6.65 11.66 8.48
C PRO A 248 6.59 10.43 9.40
N LYS A 249 6.45 10.65 10.71
CA LYS A 249 6.18 9.60 11.70
C LYS A 249 4.88 8.87 11.36
N GLY A 250 4.93 7.54 11.35
CA GLY A 250 3.82 6.68 10.92
C GLY A 250 3.93 6.19 9.48
N VAL A 251 4.95 6.64 8.74
CA VAL A 251 5.41 6.00 7.50
C VAL A 251 6.58 5.08 7.83
N THR A 252 6.58 3.87 7.28
CA THR A 252 7.68 2.91 7.42
C THR A 252 8.98 3.54 6.92
N ARG A 253 10.05 3.48 7.72
CA ARG A 253 11.37 3.99 7.32
C ARG A 253 12.16 2.91 6.61
N ILE A 254 12.76 3.24 5.48
CA ILE A 254 13.71 2.38 4.78
C ILE A 254 15.12 2.73 5.27
N THR A 255 15.91 1.72 5.63
CA THR A 255 17.32 1.91 6.00
C THR A 255 18.17 2.09 4.76
N SER A 256 19.27 2.85 4.85
CA SER A 256 20.21 3.06 3.74
C SER A 256 20.90 1.77 3.26
N GLN A 257 20.87 0.71 4.08
CA GLN A 257 21.44 -0.61 3.78
C GLN A 257 20.44 -1.55 3.06
N PHE A 258 19.36 -1.02 2.48
CA PHE A 258 18.39 -1.86 1.79
C PHE A 258 19.05 -2.61 0.61
N GLY A 259 18.64 -3.86 0.43
CA GLY A 259 19.21 -4.76 -0.58
C GLY A 259 20.53 -5.42 -0.18
N GLU A 260 21.11 -5.12 0.98
CA GLU A 260 22.22 -5.90 1.53
C GLU A 260 21.70 -7.13 2.29
N ALA A 261 22.42 -8.25 2.21
CA ALA A 261 22.08 -9.49 2.92
C ALA A 261 21.95 -9.27 4.44
N ALA A 262 22.75 -8.37 5.01
CA ALA A 262 22.76 -8.03 6.43
C ALA A 262 21.46 -7.38 6.93
N ASN A 263 20.69 -6.74 6.05
CA ASN A 263 19.48 -5.99 6.42
C ASN A 263 18.19 -6.83 6.28
N GLY A 264 18.32 -8.11 5.92
CA GLY A 264 17.20 -9.04 5.79
C GLY A 264 16.30 -8.79 4.57
N LYS A 265 15.23 -9.60 4.45
CA LYS A 265 14.22 -9.44 3.39
C LYS A 265 13.29 -8.27 3.74
N LEU A 266 13.10 -7.34 2.80
CA LEU A 266 12.11 -6.29 2.92
C LEU A 266 10.70 -6.89 2.94
N LYS A 267 9.84 -6.35 3.80
CA LYS A 267 8.42 -6.69 3.89
C LYS A 267 7.60 -5.95 2.84
N ALA A 268 6.43 -6.46 2.46
CA ALA A 268 5.52 -5.77 1.53
C ALA A 268 5.24 -4.28 1.86
N SER A 269 5.12 -3.90 3.14
CA SER A 269 4.93 -2.50 3.53
C SER A 269 6.16 -1.63 3.21
N GLU A 270 7.35 -2.20 3.32
CA GLU A 270 8.61 -1.53 2.99
C GLU A 270 8.76 -1.40 1.48
N TRP A 271 8.47 -2.45 0.70
CA TRP A 271 8.44 -2.38 -0.76
C TRP A 271 7.50 -1.29 -1.27
N ARG A 272 6.29 -1.23 -0.72
CA ARG A 272 5.33 -0.19 -1.06
C ARG A 272 5.90 1.19 -0.80
N VAL A 273 6.42 1.46 0.40
CA VAL A 273 6.93 2.79 0.76
C VAL A 273 8.18 3.14 -0.05
N LEU A 274 9.05 2.18 -0.32
CA LEU A 274 10.23 2.35 -1.16
C LEU A 274 9.84 2.91 -2.53
N PHE A 275 8.92 2.24 -3.23
CA PHE A 275 8.51 2.67 -4.58
C PHE A 275 7.52 3.84 -4.58
N SER A 276 6.60 3.95 -3.61
CA SER A 276 5.65 5.09 -3.61
C SER A 276 6.23 6.40 -3.08
N VAL A 277 7.33 6.36 -2.31
CA VAL A 277 7.88 7.54 -1.63
C VAL A 277 9.35 7.76 -1.95
N TYR A 278 10.21 6.79 -1.64
CA TYR A 278 11.66 6.99 -1.66
C TYR A 278 12.23 7.05 -3.08
N ILE A 279 11.91 6.07 -3.93
CA ILE A 279 12.40 6.01 -5.32
C ILE A 279 12.00 7.27 -6.11
N PRO A 280 10.75 7.77 -6.08
CA PRO A 280 10.41 9.04 -6.73
C PRO A 280 11.29 10.21 -6.28
N LEU A 281 11.59 10.32 -4.98
CA LEU A 281 12.37 11.41 -4.40
C LEU A 281 13.89 11.32 -4.68
N VAL A 282 14.37 10.18 -5.20
CA VAL A 282 15.81 9.85 -5.30
C VAL A 282 16.25 9.45 -6.70
N PHE A 283 15.37 8.82 -7.48
CA PHE A 283 15.78 8.23 -8.75
C PHE A 283 16.00 9.31 -9.82
N LEU A 284 15.20 10.37 -9.80
CA LEU A 284 15.23 11.41 -10.82
C LEU A 284 16.60 12.10 -10.91
N ASP A 285 17.16 12.57 -9.79
CA ASP A 285 18.48 13.23 -9.77
C ASP A 285 19.66 12.26 -9.93
N CYS A 286 19.43 10.95 -9.98
CA CYS A 286 20.47 9.98 -10.30
C CYS A 286 20.69 9.82 -11.81
N PHE A 287 19.64 10.01 -12.63
CA PHE A 287 19.60 9.61 -14.04
C PHE A 287 19.15 10.75 -14.99
N LEU A 288 19.24 12.01 -14.57
CA LEU A 288 18.78 13.14 -15.38
C LEU A 288 19.76 13.61 -16.46
N GLU A 289 20.91 12.97 -16.59
CA GLU A 289 21.85 13.21 -17.68
C GLU A 289 21.21 12.75 -19.01
N HIS A 290 21.39 13.52 -20.09
CA HIS A 290 20.78 13.28 -21.42
C HIS A 290 21.38 12.10 -22.19
N GLU A 291 21.67 11.01 -21.50
CA GLU A 291 22.08 9.74 -22.09
C GLU A 291 20.82 8.93 -22.45
N PRO A 292 20.71 8.38 -23.68
CA PRO A 292 19.52 7.63 -24.12
C PRO A 292 19.13 6.50 -23.16
N HIS A 293 20.11 5.80 -22.60
CA HIS A 293 19.89 4.72 -21.64
C HIS A 293 19.27 5.23 -20.32
N ASN A 294 19.72 6.38 -19.83
CA ASN A 294 19.18 6.99 -18.61
C ASN A 294 17.74 7.46 -18.80
N ILE A 295 17.42 8.02 -19.97
CA ILE A 295 16.04 8.38 -20.33
C ILE A 295 15.15 7.13 -20.33
N LEU A 296 15.62 6.03 -20.92
CA LEU A 296 14.85 4.78 -20.94
C LEU A 296 14.63 4.21 -19.53
N LEU A 297 15.63 4.28 -18.64
CA LEU A 297 15.49 3.91 -17.22
C LEU A 297 14.47 4.79 -16.49
N LEU A 298 14.47 6.11 -16.75
CA LEU A 298 13.49 7.05 -16.19
C LEU A 298 12.07 6.72 -16.67
N VAL A 299 11.89 6.45 -17.97
CA VAL A 299 10.58 6.07 -18.53
C VAL A 299 10.09 4.76 -17.91
N ASN A 300 10.96 3.73 -17.87
CA ASN A 300 10.62 2.43 -17.29
C ASN A 300 10.23 2.54 -15.82
N THR A 301 11.05 3.23 -15.02
CA THR A 301 10.80 3.43 -13.59
C THR A 301 9.54 4.26 -13.38
N GLY A 302 9.37 5.35 -14.14
CA GLY A 302 8.18 6.21 -14.05
C GLY A 302 6.87 5.48 -14.32
N ALA A 303 6.86 4.59 -15.32
CA ALA A 303 5.72 3.75 -15.62
C ALA A 303 5.39 2.79 -14.46
N LEU A 304 6.41 2.17 -13.86
CA LEU A 304 6.25 1.30 -12.68
C LEU A 304 5.75 2.07 -11.44
N LEU A 305 6.25 3.28 -11.23
CA LEU A 305 5.84 4.17 -10.13
C LEU A 305 4.37 4.56 -10.26
N GLN A 306 3.91 4.95 -11.45
CA GLN A 306 2.51 5.27 -11.70
C GLN A 306 1.59 4.06 -11.46
N CYS A 307 1.99 2.88 -11.95
CA CYS A 307 1.25 1.64 -11.66
C CYS A 307 1.16 1.36 -10.15
N THR A 308 2.24 1.61 -9.41
CA THR A 308 2.30 1.40 -7.95
C THR A 308 1.40 2.38 -7.19
N GLU A 309 1.31 3.62 -7.64
CA GLU A 309 0.39 4.61 -7.08
C GLU A 309 -1.07 4.20 -7.28
N ILE A 310 -1.43 3.73 -8.48
CA ILE A 310 -2.78 3.24 -8.79
C ILE A 310 -3.13 2.02 -7.93
N VAL A 311 -2.24 1.03 -7.85
CA VAL A 311 -2.44 -0.17 -6.99
C VAL A 311 -2.61 0.23 -5.52
N GLY A 312 -1.87 1.23 -5.06
CA GLY A 312 -1.92 1.75 -3.69
C GLY A 312 -3.04 2.75 -3.41
N ALA A 313 -3.83 3.13 -4.42
CA ALA A 313 -4.83 4.20 -4.30
C ALA A 313 -6.03 3.80 -3.42
N LYS A 314 -6.69 4.80 -2.84
CA LYS A 314 -7.87 4.62 -1.96
C LYS A 314 -9.19 4.81 -2.69
N THR A 315 -9.13 5.34 -3.90
CA THR A 315 -10.24 5.62 -4.80
C THR A 315 -9.75 5.32 -6.20
N ILE A 316 -10.62 4.72 -7.02
CA ILE A 316 -10.29 4.27 -8.37
C ILE A 316 -11.42 4.69 -9.29
N THR A 317 -11.05 5.16 -10.47
CA THR A 317 -11.92 5.50 -11.59
C THR A 317 -11.66 4.56 -12.76
N LYS A 318 -12.50 4.63 -13.81
CA LYS A 318 -12.26 3.87 -15.04
C LYS A 318 -10.99 4.32 -15.76
N ASP A 319 -10.68 5.62 -15.67
CA ASP A 319 -9.50 6.21 -16.28
C ASP A 319 -8.22 5.71 -15.59
N ASP A 320 -8.25 5.50 -14.27
CA ASP A 320 -7.11 4.91 -13.54
C ASP A 320 -6.83 3.48 -14.02
N ALA A 321 -7.86 2.68 -14.31
CA ALA A 321 -7.67 1.32 -14.83
C ALA A 321 -7.07 1.34 -16.25
N ALA A 322 -7.52 2.26 -17.11
CA ALA A 322 -6.96 2.44 -18.46
C ALA A 322 -5.51 2.95 -18.41
N LEU A 323 -5.22 3.90 -17.51
CA LEU A 323 -3.88 4.41 -17.28
C LEU A 323 -2.96 3.29 -16.78
N PHE A 324 -3.43 2.43 -15.86
CA PHE A 324 -2.65 1.28 -15.43
C PHE A 324 -2.27 0.38 -16.61
N THR A 325 -3.22 0.04 -17.49
CA THR A 325 -2.93 -0.78 -18.69
C THR A 325 -1.83 -0.13 -19.52
N GLN A 326 -1.98 1.15 -19.87
CA GLN A 326 -1.01 1.87 -20.68
C GLN A 326 0.39 1.92 -20.04
N GLN A 327 0.45 2.27 -18.76
CA GLN A 327 1.73 2.37 -18.04
C GLN A 327 2.37 1.00 -17.85
N TYR A 328 1.59 -0.06 -17.62
CA TYR A 328 2.13 -1.40 -17.46
C TYR A 328 2.67 -1.99 -18.77
N GLU A 329 2.01 -1.72 -19.89
CA GLU A 329 2.52 -2.05 -21.23
C GLU A 329 3.82 -1.32 -21.52
N LEU A 330 3.89 -0.01 -21.24
CA LEU A 330 5.11 0.78 -21.37
C LEU A 330 6.24 0.27 -20.49
N TYR A 331 5.94 -0.10 -19.24
CA TYR A 331 6.91 -0.70 -18.33
C TYR A 331 7.44 -2.03 -18.85
N GLN A 332 6.60 -2.90 -19.38
CA GLN A 332 7.02 -4.21 -19.89
C GLN A 332 7.83 -4.09 -21.19
N SER A 333 7.41 -3.24 -22.12
CA SER A 333 8.14 -3.04 -23.39
C SER A 333 9.52 -2.45 -23.17
N THR A 334 9.63 -1.38 -22.37
CA THR A 334 10.92 -0.76 -22.04
C THR A 334 11.78 -1.69 -21.17
N ALA A 335 11.19 -2.49 -20.29
CA ALA A 335 11.97 -3.47 -19.52
C ALA A 335 12.55 -4.58 -20.40
N ASN A 336 11.85 -5.02 -21.44
CA ASN A 336 12.38 -6.02 -22.37
C ASN A 336 13.56 -5.45 -23.17
N GLU A 337 13.57 -4.15 -23.44
CA GLU A 337 14.68 -3.46 -24.10
C GLU A 337 15.89 -3.30 -23.16
N ILE A 338 15.67 -2.86 -21.92
CA ILE A 338 16.75 -2.65 -20.93
C ILE A 338 17.32 -3.99 -20.42
N TYR A 339 16.45 -4.99 -20.22
CA TYR A 339 16.76 -6.25 -19.55
C TYR A 339 16.39 -7.49 -20.38
N PRO A 340 16.91 -7.64 -21.62
CA PRO A 340 16.46 -8.66 -22.58
C PRO A 340 16.69 -10.10 -22.11
N ARG A 341 17.60 -10.33 -21.17
CA ARG A 341 17.94 -11.66 -20.64
C ARG A 341 17.16 -12.04 -19.37
N ILE A 342 16.37 -11.13 -18.82
CA ILE A 342 15.63 -11.37 -17.57
C ILE A 342 14.27 -12.00 -17.89
N LYS A 343 14.10 -13.25 -17.48
CA LYS A 343 12.85 -14.01 -17.68
C LYS A 343 11.68 -13.32 -16.97
N VAL A 344 10.51 -13.31 -17.61
CA VAL A 344 9.27 -12.82 -17.02
C VAL A 344 8.70 -13.87 -16.06
N VAL A 345 8.55 -13.49 -14.79
CA VAL A 345 7.94 -14.33 -13.74
C VAL A 345 6.40 -14.26 -13.76
N PRO A 346 5.68 -15.28 -13.25
CA PRO A 346 4.21 -15.31 -13.28
C PRO A 346 3.52 -14.06 -12.70
N ASN A 347 4.12 -13.42 -11.70
CA ASN A 347 3.60 -12.20 -11.07
C ASN A 347 3.38 -11.05 -12.08
N HIS A 348 4.21 -10.96 -13.11
CA HIS A 348 4.02 -9.97 -14.17
C HIS A 348 2.77 -10.26 -15.01
N HIS A 349 2.51 -11.55 -15.31
CA HIS A 349 1.29 -11.93 -16.04
C HIS A 349 0.04 -11.67 -15.20
N TYR A 350 0.02 -12.06 -13.93
CA TYR A 350 -1.14 -11.78 -13.06
C TYR A 350 -1.42 -10.27 -12.93
N SER A 351 -0.38 -9.45 -12.93
CA SER A 351 -0.52 -7.99 -12.87
C SER A 351 -1.23 -7.40 -14.08
N MET A 352 -1.20 -8.06 -15.24
CA MET A 352 -1.96 -7.63 -16.40
C MET A 352 -3.48 -7.70 -16.18
N HIS A 353 -3.95 -8.44 -15.18
CA HIS A 353 -5.36 -8.50 -14.80
C HIS A 353 -5.77 -7.44 -13.76
N ILE A 354 -4.83 -6.61 -13.29
CA ILE A 354 -5.13 -5.52 -12.33
C ILE A 354 -6.23 -4.57 -12.82
N PRO A 355 -6.28 -4.15 -14.10
CA PRO A 355 -7.36 -3.30 -14.61
C PRO A 355 -8.75 -3.90 -14.39
N GLU A 356 -8.96 -5.17 -14.72
CA GLU A 356 -10.25 -5.83 -14.49
C GLU A 356 -10.54 -6.00 -12.99
N GLN A 357 -9.51 -6.27 -12.18
CA GLN A 357 -9.65 -6.38 -10.72
C GLN A 357 -10.05 -5.03 -10.11
N LEU A 358 -9.45 -3.92 -10.56
CA LEU A 358 -9.79 -2.55 -10.16
C LEU A 358 -11.24 -2.21 -10.51
N MET A 359 -11.67 -2.59 -11.71
CA MET A 359 -13.04 -2.39 -12.18
C MET A 359 -14.08 -3.21 -11.40
N CYS A 360 -13.70 -4.41 -10.95
CA CYS A 360 -14.59 -5.31 -10.20
C CYS A 360 -14.66 -4.94 -8.71
N TRP A 361 -13.51 -4.73 -8.06
CA TRP A 361 -13.40 -4.59 -6.61
C TRP A 361 -13.27 -3.14 -6.15
N GLY A 362 -12.97 -2.22 -7.06
CA GLY A 362 -12.52 -0.88 -6.71
C GLY A 362 -11.08 -0.90 -6.18
N PRO A 363 -10.75 -0.05 -5.18
CA PRO A 363 -9.40 0.02 -4.60
C PRO A 363 -8.90 -1.33 -4.05
N LEU A 364 -7.85 -1.88 -4.66
CA LEU A 364 -7.34 -3.24 -4.33
C LEU A 364 -6.77 -3.34 -2.91
N MET A 365 -6.28 -2.24 -2.34
CA MET A 365 -5.87 -2.20 -0.94
C MET A 365 -6.99 -2.62 0.02
N GLY A 366 -8.26 -2.37 -0.34
CA GLY A 366 -9.42 -2.76 0.45
C GLY A 366 -9.76 -4.26 0.43
N VAL A 367 -9.10 -5.03 -0.45
CA VAL A 367 -9.28 -6.49 -0.62
C VAL A 367 -7.92 -7.21 -0.66
N SER A 368 -6.91 -6.62 -0.01
CA SER A 368 -5.53 -7.12 0.05
C SER A 368 -5.29 -8.08 1.21
N GLU A 369 -4.18 -8.84 1.17
CA GLU A 369 -3.88 -9.87 2.18
C GLU A 369 -3.31 -9.34 3.49
N PHE A 370 -3.00 -8.04 3.57
CA PHE A 370 -2.39 -7.43 4.76
C PHE A 370 -3.17 -7.70 6.05
N CYS A 371 -4.50 -7.78 5.99
CA CYS A 371 -5.32 -8.12 7.15
C CYS A 371 -5.14 -9.58 7.59
N GLY A 372 -5.01 -10.49 6.64
CA GLY A 372 -4.78 -11.92 6.88
C GLY A 372 -3.45 -12.15 7.58
N GLU A 373 -2.38 -11.53 7.09
CA GLU A 373 -1.05 -11.60 7.72
C GLU A 373 -1.03 -11.03 9.14
N ARG A 374 -1.71 -9.90 9.38
CA ARG A 374 -1.85 -9.36 10.74
C ARG A 374 -2.61 -10.30 11.67
N LEU A 375 -3.65 -10.95 11.17
CA LEU A 375 -4.40 -11.94 11.92
C LEU A 375 -3.52 -13.14 12.27
N ILE A 376 -2.80 -13.69 11.29
CA ILE A 376 -1.86 -14.81 11.49
C ILE A 376 -0.79 -14.40 12.52
N GLY A 377 -0.16 -13.24 12.35
CA GLY A 377 0.84 -12.70 13.28
C GLY A 377 0.30 -12.43 14.70
N THR A 378 -1.01 -12.26 14.86
CA THR A 378 -1.65 -12.19 16.19
C THR A 378 -1.84 -13.57 16.77
N LEU A 379 -2.33 -14.52 15.98
CA LEU A 379 -2.58 -15.90 16.41
C LEU A 379 -1.28 -16.63 16.78
N THR A 380 -0.19 -16.39 16.07
CA THR A 380 1.13 -16.98 16.37
C THR A 380 1.72 -16.52 17.71
N LYS A 381 1.28 -15.37 18.24
CA LYS A 381 1.69 -14.87 19.56
C LYS A 381 0.96 -15.55 20.71
N PHE A 382 -0.14 -16.26 20.46
CA PHE A 382 -0.84 -16.97 21.52
C PHE A 382 -0.03 -18.17 21.97
N LYS A 383 0.31 -18.20 23.27
CA LYS A 383 0.92 -19.39 23.88
C LYS A 383 -0.01 -20.60 23.71
N THR A 384 0.42 -21.63 22.99
CA THR A 384 -0.32 -22.89 22.85
C THR A 384 0.18 -23.92 23.87
N ASN A 385 -0.64 -24.92 24.17
CA ASN A 385 -0.21 -26.08 24.97
C ASN A 385 0.65 -27.08 24.16
N SER A 386 0.89 -26.81 22.87
CA SER A 386 1.67 -27.62 21.92
C SER A 386 1.16 -29.06 21.74
N ILE A 387 -0.11 -29.30 22.08
CA ILE A 387 -0.77 -30.59 21.89
C ILE A 387 -1.50 -30.55 20.55
N ASN A 388 -1.01 -31.33 19.58
CA ASN A 388 -1.64 -31.45 18.26
C ASN A 388 -3.13 -31.84 18.38
N GLY A 389 -4.01 -31.13 17.68
CA GLY A 389 -5.46 -31.30 17.74
C GLY A 389 -6.17 -30.48 18.84
N ALA A 390 -5.44 -29.99 19.85
CA ALA A 390 -5.95 -29.05 20.86
C ALA A 390 -5.49 -27.60 20.64
N ILE A 391 -4.52 -27.39 19.74
CA ILE A 391 -3.97 -26.08 19.40
C ILE A 391 -5.05 -25.21 18.75
N GLU A 392 -5.78 -25.76 17.79
CA GLU A 392 -6.82 -25.06 17.02
C GLU A 392 -7.93 -24.57 17.95
N GLU A 393 -8.40 -25.44 18.85
CA GLU A 393 -9.40 -25.10 19.85
C GLU A 393 -8.89 -24.02 20.81
N THR A 394 -7.63 -24.13 21.26
CA THR A 394 -7.01 -23.14 22.15
C THR A 394 -6.91 -21.77 21.49
N LEU A 395 -6.51 -21.72 20.21
CA LEU A 395 -6.40 -20.49 19.44
C LEU A 395 -7.77 -19.85 19.23
N MET A 396 -8.78 -20.62 18.83
CA MET A 396 -10.14 -20.10 18.68
C MET A 396 -10.68 -19.54 20.00
N LYS A 397 -10.51 -20.25 21.12
CA LYS A 397 -10.94 -19.78 22.45
C LYS A 397 -10.23 -18.50 22.86
N LYS A 398 -8.91 -18.42 22.64
CA LYS A 398 -8.11 -17.22 22.98
C LYS A 398 -8.49 -16.04 22.12
N PHE A 399 -8.67 -16.25 20.81
CA PHE A 399 -9.11 -15.22 19.89
C PHE A 399 -10.49 -14.68 20.30
N GLY A 400 -11.45 -15.58 20.56
CA GLY A 400 -12.79 -15.18 21.00
C GLY A 400 -12.80 -14.40 22.33
N LYS A 401 -11.94 -14.78 23.29
CA LYS A 401 -11.76 -14.01 24.54
C LYS A 401 -11.17 -12.63 24.27
N MET A 402 -10.16 -12.53 23.42
CA MET A 402 -9.54 -11.26 23.03
C MET A 402 -10.54 -10.32 22.35
N GLN A 403 -11.34 -10.83 21.41
CA GLN A 403 -12.38 -10.03 20.73
C GLN A 403 -13.40 -9.45 21.72
N ARG A 404 -13.88 -10.26 22.67
CA ARG A 404 -14.82 -9.81 23.71
C ARG A 404 -14.21 -8.73 24.60
N LEU A 405 -12.93 -8.88 24.97
CA LEU A 405 -12.22 -7.88 25.77
C LEU A 405 -12.08 -6.55 25.02
N GLN A 406 -11.67 -6.60 23.75
CA GLN A 406 -11.53 -5.41 22.91
C GLN A 406 -12.85 -4.64 22.73
N ASP A 407 -13.97 -5.35 22.57
CA ASP A 407 -15.30 -4.73 22.47
C ASP A 407 -15.69 -3.98 23.77
N ILE A 408 -15.36 -4.55 24.94
CA ILE A 408 -15.60 -3.90 26.24
C ILE A 408 -14.74 -2.64 26.38
N THR A 409 -13.43 -2.74 26.11
CA THR A 409 -12.50 -1.62 26.25
C THR A 409 -12.87 -0.47 25.31
N LYS A 410 -13.28 -0.75 24.08
CA LYS A 410 -13.72 0.30 23.14
C LYS A 410 -15.00 0.99 23.59
N LYS A 411 -16.00 0.26 24.09
CA LYS A 411 -17.21 0.88 24.65
C LYS A 411 -16.86 1.84 25.79
N GLN A 412 -15.87 1.48 26.61
CA GLN A 412 -15.34 2.37 27.65
C GLN A 412 -14.58 3.57 27.05
N GLU A 413 -13.72 3.37 26.06
CA GLU A 413 -13.00 4.46 25.37
C GLU A 413 -13.94 5.43 24.64
N GLU A 414 -14.99 4.96 23.96
CA GLU A 414 -15.99 5.81 23.32
C GLU A 414 -16.80 6.62 24.34
N CYS A 415 -17.02 6.08 25.55
CA CYS A 415 -17.57 6.84 26.68
C CYS A 415 -16.60 7.88 27.25
N ILE A 416 -15.28 7.66 27.15
CA ILE A 416 -14.23 8.53 27.72
C ILE A 416 -13.70 9.57 26.70
N ASN A 417 -13.73 9.28 25.40
CA ASN A 417 -13.08 10.06 24.33
C ASN A 417 -13.78 11.37 23.92
N LYS A 418 -14.58 11.98 24.80
CA LYS A 418 -15.01 13.37 24.57
C LYS A 418 -13.88 14.40 24.78
N LYS A 419 -12.77 14.10 25.45
CA LYS A 419 -11.68 15.08 25.71
C LYS A 419 -10.31 14.44 26.02
N LYS A 420 -9.57 13.91 25.04
CA LYS A 420 -8.14 13.63 25.25
C LYS A 420 -7.30 14.12 24.07
N VAL A 421 -6.98 15.41 24.11
CA VAL A 421 -5.85 15.99 23.36
C VAL A 421 -4.59 15.64 24.15
N ILE A 422 -3.68 14.87 23.56
CA ILE A 422 -2.39 14.56 24.19
C ILE A 422 -1.46 15.76 23.95
N ILE A 423 -1.42 16.68 24.90
CA ILE A 423 -0.51 17.83 24.89
C ILE A 423 0.83 17.38 25.49
N LYS A 424 1.91 17.41 24.70
CA LYS A 424 3.27 17.18 25.19
C LYS A 424 4.06 18.49 25.10
N LYS A 425 4.25 19.14 26.25
CA LYS A 425 4.99 20.40 26.47
C LYS A 425 4.39 21.60 25.75
N SER A 426 3.95 22.58 26.54
CA SER A 426 3.46 23.88 26.09
C SER A 426 4.22 24.97 26.83
N ASN A 427 4.62 26.00 26.10
CA ASN A 427 5.24 27.20 26.68
C ASN A 427 4.33 28.38 26.38
N HIS A 428 4.06 29.22 27.37
CA HIS A 428 3.45 30.52 27.13
C HIS A 428 4.47 31.43 26.46
N LYS A 429 4.06 32.08 25.38
CA LYS A 429 4.92 32.95 24.58
C LYS A 429 4.22 34.26 24.31
N GLU A 430 4.93 35.34 24.55
CA GLU A 430 4.52 36.68 24.11
C GLU A 430 4.80 36.84 22.62
N LEU A 431 3.80 37.29 21.87
CA LEU A 431 3.92 37.58 20.45
C LEU A 431 4.45 39.00 20.24
N ASP A 432 5.37 39.16 19.29
CA ASP A 432 5.74 40.49 18.81
C ASP A 432 4.56 41.14 18.07
N ASP A 433 4.54 42.48 18.00
CA ASP A 433 3.43 43.24 17.42
C ASP A 433 3.09 42.87 15.98
N LYS A 434 4.10 42.50 15.18
CA LYS A 434 3.90 42.12 13.78
C LYS A 434 3.20 40.76 13.70
N THR A 435 3.71 39.76 14.42
CA THR A 435 3.10 38.42 14.49
C THR A 435 1.70 38.48 15.09
N TYR A 436 1.51 39.25 16.16
CA TYR A 436 0.20 39.47 16.78
C TYR A 436 -0.81 40.08 15.80
N SER A 437 -0.44 41.14 15.08
CA SER A 437 -1.34 41.81 14.14
C SER A 437 -1.73 40.90 12.97
N GLN A 438 -0.81 40.04 12.51
CA GLN A 438 -1.10 39.02 11.50
C GLN A 438 -2.04 37.93 12.02
N LEU A 439 -1.83 37.45 13.25
CA LEU A 439 -2.67 36.46 13.90
C LEU A 439 -4.10 37.00 14.12
N LEU A 440 -4.22 38.23 14.63
CA LEU A 440 -5.51 38.90 14.82
C LEU A 440 -6.26 39.04 13.50
N LYS A 441 -5.58 39.45 12.42
CA LYS A 441 -6.18 39.55 11.09
C LYS A 441 -6.71 38.19 10.59
N HIS A 442 -5.94 37.12 10.79
CA HIS A 442 -6.37 35.77 10.42
C HIS A 442 -7.61 35.34 11.22
N LEU A 443 -7.56 35.43 12.55
CA LEU A 443 -8.66 35.04 13.44
C LEU A 443 -9.93 35.88 13.21
N LYS A 444 -9.80 37.16 12.85
CA LYS A 444 -10.96 38.00 12.47
C LYS A 444 -11.71 37.51 11.24
N THR A 445 -11.09 36.68 10.40
CA THR A 445 -11.75 36.08 9.22
C THR A 445 -12.80 35.05 9.64
N SER A 446 -12.52 34.27 10.70
CA SER A 446 -13.49 33.32 11.28
C SER A 446 -14.34 33.96 12.39
N LEU A 447 -13.83 35.00 13.05
CA LEU A 447 -14.44 35.67 14.21
C LEU A 447 -14.36 37.21 14.09
N PRO A 448 -15.26 37.84 13.34
CA PRO A 448 -15.22 39.30 13.13
C PRO A 448 -15.34 40.12 14.42
N VAL A 449 -15.91 39.55 15.49
CA VAL A 449 -16.14 40.20 16.80
C VAL A 449 -14.92 40.24 17.72
N LEU A 450 -13.78 39.66 17.31
CA LEU A 450 -12.56 39.59 18.10
C LEU A 450 -11.86 40.96 18.19
N ASN A 451 -11.61 41.43 19.41
CA ASN A 451 -10.99 42.73 19.69
C ASN A 451 -9.46 42.64 19.83
N ASP A 452 -8.78 43.74 19.52
CA ASP A 452 -7.33 43.92 19.71
C ASP A 452 -7.06 44.33 21.18
N TYR A 453 -6.16 43.64 21.89
CA TYR A 453 -5.86 44.00 23.29
C TYR A 453 -5.29 45.42 23.42
N ARG A 454 -4.73 45.99 22.36
CA ARG A 454 -4.12 47.34 22.40
C ARG A 454 -5.15 48.47 22.34
N ILE A 455 -6.42 48.17 22.01
CA ILE A 455 -7.43 49.18 21.71
C ILE A 455 -8.62 49.04 22.68
N LEU A 456 -8.73 49.99 23.61
CA LEU A 456 -9.85 50.13 24.54
C LEU A 456 -10.93 51.07 23.97
N PRO A 457 -12.22 50.93 24.35
CA PRO A 457 -12.79 49.89 25.23
C PRO A 457 -13.14 48.60 24.48
N TYR A 458 -13.07 47.45 25.16
CA TYR A 458 -13.42 46.16 24.58
C TYR A 458 -14.93 45.91 24.67
N ASN A 459 -15.58 45.69 23.53
CA ASN A 459 -17.02 45.40 23.45
C ASN A 459 -17.31 43.91 23.13
N GLY A 460 -16.39 43.00 23.47
CA GLY A 460 -16.46 41.57 23.12
C GLY A 460 -15.15 40.81 23.41
N PRO A 461 -15.00 39.55 22.93
CA PRO A 461 -13.82 38.73 23.20
C PRO A 461 -12.54 39.40 22.69
N VAL A 462 -11.46 39.33 23.48
CA VAL A 462 -10.17 39.98 23.20
C VAL A 462 -9.11 38.93 22.94
N LEU A 463 -8.31 39.10 21.87
CA LEU A 463 -7.13 38.28 21.66
C LEU A 463 -5.97 38.84 22.51
N GLN A 464 -5.54 38.10 23.52
CA GLN A 464 -4.37 38.46 24.34
C GLN A 464 -3.06 38.36 23.55
N ASN A 465 -2.01 39.07 23.99
CA ASN A 465 -0.66 38.99 23.40
C ASN A 465 0.10 37.71 23.79
N TYR A 466 -0.42 36.95 24.75
CA TYR A 466 0.13 35.67 25.18
C TYR A 466 -0.60 34.51 24.50
N VAL A 467 0.17 33.59 23.93
CA VAL A 467 -0.34 32.36 23.32
C VAL A 467 0.37 31.14 23.89
N THR A 468 -0.31 30.00 23.85
CA THR A 468 0.25 28.72 24.24
C THR A 468 0.87 28.08 23.01
N GLU A 469 2.20 28.00 22.95
CA GLU A 469 2.89 27.39 21.82
C GLU A 469 3.13 25.88 22.05
N HIS A 470 2.76 25.08 21.06
CA HIS A 470 2.97 23.64 21.04
C HIS A 470 4.16 23.24 20.14
N HIS A 471 4.93 22.25 20.60
CA HIS A 471 5.99 21.66 19.76
C HIS A 471 5.43 20.62 18.77
N VAL A 472 4.46 19.82 19.22
CA VAL A 472 3.78 18.78 18.43
C VAL A 472 2.30 18.84 18.77
N PHE A 473 1.46 18.71 17.74
CA PHE A 473 0.02 18.61 17.91
C PHE A 473 -0.55 17.44 17.10
N GLU A 474 -1.43 16.66 17.73
CA GLU A 474 -2.10 15.52 17.11
C GLU A 474 -3.56 15.87 16.83
N TRP A 475 -3.96 15.75 15.56
CA TRP A 475 -5.29 16.05 15.06
C TRP A 475 -6.02 14.79 14.60
N ARG A 476 -7.30 14.97 14.25
CA ARG A 476 -8.22 13.90 13.82
C ARG A 476 -7.54 12.87 12.92
N PHE A 477 -7.80 11.60 13.17
CA PHE A 477 -7.23 10.44 12.46
C PHE A 477 -5.70 10.24 12.67
N GLY A 478 -5.13 10.77 13.76
CA GLY A 478 -3.73 10.53 14.13
C GLY A 478 -2.72 11.36 13.34
N LEU A 479 -3.17 12.43 12.66
CA LEU A 479 -2.29 13.36 11.95
C LEU A 479 -1.48 14.15 12.98
N LYS A 480 -0.17 13.87 13.06
CA LYS A 480 0.75 14.56 13.96
C LYS A 480 1.51 15.63 13.21
N VAL A 481 1.38 16.89 13.59
CA VAL A 481 2.11 18.03 13.02
C VAL A 481 3.12 18.53 14.05
N SER A 482 4.31 18.95 13.62
CA SER A 482 5.35 19.49 14.52
C SER A 482 6.12 20.63 13.89
N LYS A 483 6.78 21.45 14.72
CA LYS A 483 7.70 22.51 14.25
C LYS A 483 8.97 21.96 13.62
N SER A 484 9.45 20.82 14.13
CA SER A 484 10.69 20.19 13.70
C SER A 484 10.44 18.95 12.83
N PRO A 485 11.41 18.56 12.00
CA PRO A 485 11.34 17.30 11.27
C PRO A 485 11.06 16.10 12.19
N PRO A 486 10.36 15.06 11.69
CA PRO A 486 9.99 14.87 10.29
C PRO A 486 8.54 15.28 9.94
N ASN A 487 7.77 15.85 10.89
CA ASN A 487 6.34 16.16 10.68
C ASN A 487 6.09 17.67 10.51
N ASN A 488 7.08 18.40 10.00
CA ASN A 488 7.04 19.85 9.81
C ASN A 488 6.74 20.30 8.39
N LEU A 489 6.67 19.39 7.43
CA LEU A 489 6.24 19.70 6.07
C LEU A 489 4.77 19.29 5.90
N ILE A 490 3.90 20.28 5.71
CA ILE A 490 2.48 20.08 5.45
C ILE A 490 2.14 20.47 4.02
N TYR A 491 0.97 20.04 3.53
CA TYR A 491 0.40 20.57 2.29
C TYR A 491 -1.08 20.90 2.45
N VAL A 492 -1.51 21.93 1.72
CA VAL A 492 -2.89 22.44 1.68
C VAL A 492 -3.39 22.50 0.25
N LYS A 493 -4.71 22.62 0.07
CA LYS A 493 -5.32 22.84 -1.24
C LYS A 493 -5.20 24.31 -1.65
N LYS A 494 -4.71 24.60 -2.85
CA LYS A 494 -4.65 25.95 -3.45
C LYS A 494 -5.43 25.95 -4.77
N GLY A 495 -6.72 26.27 -4.73
CA GLY A 495 -7.59 26.28 -5.91
C GLY A 495 -8.03 24.87 -6.38
N LEU A 496 -8.42 24.75 -7.65
CA LEU A 496 -8.83 23.48 -8.27
C LEU A 496 -7.58 22.66 -8.62
N ASN A 497 -7.44 21.46 -8.03
CA ASN A 497 -6.39 20.46 -8.28
C ASN A 497 -4.92 20.86 -8.03
N ARG A 498 -4.65 21.97 -7.34
CA ARG A 498 -3.28 22.31 -6.93
C ARG A 498 -3.09 22.19 -5.43
N ILE A 499 -1.94 21.67 -5.04
CA ILE A 499 -1.46 21.67 -3.66
C ILE A 499 -0.32 22.66 -3.51
N GLN A 500 -0.20 23.23 -2.30
CA GLN A 500 0.94 24.05 -1.90
C GLN A 500 1.53 23.47 -0.60
N PHE A 501 2.85 23.40 -0.55
CA PHE A 501 3.57 22.93 0.62
C PHE A 501 4.04 24.09 1.49
N GLY A 502 4.19 23.84 2.78
CA GLY A 502 4.73 24.81 3.71
C GLY A 502 5.38 24.17 4.92
N HIS A 503 6.38 24.85 5.46
CA HIS A 503 7.03 24.46 6.71
C HIS A 503 6.30 25.07 7.90
N VAL A 504 6.00 24.23 8.89
CA VAL A 504 5.39 24.65 10.15
C VAL A 504 6.43 25.36 11.02
N CYS A 505 6.27 26.66 11.20
CA CYS A 505 7.14 27.47 12.04
C CYS A 505 6.66 27.48 13.49
N HIS A 506 5.36 27.69 13.71
CA HIS A 506 4.76 27.78 15.04
C HIS A 506 3.40 27.07 15.07
N ILE A 507 3.06 26.48 16.21
CA ILE A 507 1.73 25.90 16.49
C ILE A 507 1.20 26.64 17.71
N LEU A 508 0.22 27.51 17.51
CA LEU A 508 -0.24 28.44 18.54
C LEU A 508 -1.67 28.11 18.93
N ASP A 509 -1.90 27.85 20.21
CA ASP A 509 -3.24 27.79 20.79
C ASP A 509 -3.53 29.13 21.47
N CYS A 510 -4.65 29.73 21.05
CA CYS A 510 -5.05 31.06 21.50
C CYS A 510 -6.14 30.87 22.55
N GLU A 511 -5.83 31.20 23.81
CA GLU A 511 -6.82 31.21 24.87
C GLU A 511 -7.69 32.46 24.68
N CYS A 512 -8.91 32.25 24.19
CA CYS A 512 -9.93 33.28 24.10
C CYS A 512 -11.17 32.74 24.80
N ASP A 513 -11.64 33.45 25.82
CA ASP A 513 -12.54 32.96 26.90
C ASP A 513 -13.86 32.32 26.44
N GLU A 514 -14.20 32.41 25.15
CA GLU A 514 -15.44 31.85 24.60
C GLU A 514 -15.24 30.95 23.36
N ILE A 515 -14.02 30.81 22.82
CA ILE A 515 -13.82 30.22 21.49
C ILE A 515 -12.57 29.32 21.40
N HIS A 516 -12.73 28.03 21.70
CA HIS A 516 -11.73 27.03 21.31
C HIS A 516 -11.91 26.61 19.84
N GLN A 517 -11.31 27.35 18.91
CA GLN A 517 -11.22 26.96 17.48
C GLN A 517 -10.12 25.90 17.21
N GLY A 518 -9.35 25.51 18.23
CA GLY A 518 -8.16 24.67 18.09
C GLY A 518 -6.93 25.48 17.65
N PRO A 519 -5.75 24.87 17.60
CA PRO A 519 -4.52 25.61 17.34
C PRO A 519 -4.41 26.11 15.89
N VAL A 520 -3.80 27.28 15.73
CA VAL A 520 -3.46 27.92 14.46
C VAL A 520 -2.00 27.64 14.13
N LEU A 521 -1.69 27.42 12.85
CA LEU A 521 -0.33 27.18 12.39
C LEU A 521 0.24 28.43 11.71
N LEU A 522 1.45 28.85 12.10
CA LEU A 522 2.25 29.79 11.29
C LEU A 522 3.09 28.98 10.31
N ILE A 523 2.89 29.22 9.02
CA ILE A 523 3.52 28.47 7.93
C ILE A 523 4.43 29.39 7.14
N ASN A 524 5.64 28.91 6.83
CA ASN A 524 6.50 29.47 5.80
C ASN A 524 6.27 28.71 4.49
N TRP A 525 5.70 29.38 3.50
CA TRP A 525 5.28 28.74 2.26
C TRP A 525 6.47 28.38 1.35
N LEU A 526 6.25 27.34 0.56
CA LEU A 526 7.15 26.91 -0.48
C LEU A 526 6.53 27.20 -1.85
N ASP A 527 7.37 27.66 -2.78
CA ASP A 527 7.01 27.95 -4.16
C ASP A 527 7.67 26.96 -5.11
N ASP A 528 6.97 26.62 -6.20
CA ASP A 528 7.53 25.82 -7.28
C ASP A 528 8.66 26.56 -7.99
N VAL A 529 9.72 25.82 -8.33
CA VAL A 529 10.81 26.33 -9.16
C VAL A 529 10.29 26.53 -10.59
N LYS A 530 10.19 27.78 -11.05
CA LYS A 530 9.66 28.15 -12.38
C LYS A 530 10.73 28.51 -13.42
N ASN A 531 11.87 29.03 -12.99
CA ASN A 531 12.95 29.50 -13.88
C ASN A 531 14.10 28.50 -13.78
N ARG A 532 14.04 27.44 -14.58
CA ARG A 532 15.16 26.51 -14.76
C ARG A 532 16.05 27.00 -15.90
N GLU A 533 17.30 26.62 -15.88
CA GLU A 533 18.19 26.80 -17.03
C GLU A 533 17.68 26.00 -18.25
N ASP A 534 18.05 26.43 -19.45
CA ASP A 534 17.68 25.79 -20.71
C ASP A 534 18.08 24.30 -20.71
N GLY A 535 17.18 23.40 -21.12
CA GLY A 535 17.43 21.95 -21.18
C GLY A 535 16.57 21.08 -20.24
N PHE A 536 15.76 21.67 -19.35
CA PHE A 536 14.90 20.95 -18.38
C PHE A 536 13.39 21.02 -18.70
N GLU A 537 13.00 21.31 -19.93
CA GLU A 537 11.58 21.50 -20.30
C GLU A 537 10.71 20.26 -20.03
N ALA A 538 11.26 19.06 -20.23
CA ALA A 538 10.55 17.80 -19.98
C ALA A 538 10.42 17.46 -18.47
N LEU A 539 11.19 18.11 -17.61
CA LEU A 539 11.27 17.76 -16.19
C LEU A 539 9.95 18.05 -15.46
N ASP A 540 9.21 19.11 -15.81
CA ASP A 540 7.92 19.40 -15.17
C ASP A 540 6.88 18.31 -15.42
N SER A 541 6.85 17.75 -16.63
CA SER A 541 5.98 16.61 -16.97
C SER A 541 6.34 15.36 -16.15
N ILE A 542 7.64 15.10 -15.97
CA ILE A 542 8.12 13.98 -15.14
C ILE A 542 7.75 14.22 -13.67
N LEU A 543 7.96 15.42 -13.14
CA LEU A 543 7.60 15.76 -11.77
C LEU A 543 6.09 15.58 -11.54
N ASP A 544 5.25 16.08 -12.43
CA ASP A 544 3.79 15.94 -12.33
C ASP A 544 3.36 14.46 -12.40
N SER A 545 3.87 13.70 -13.37
CA SER A 545 3.55 12.27 -13.50
C SER A 545 4.00 11.44 -12.30
N TRP A 546 5.09 11.85 -11.63
CA TRP A 546 5.60 11.19 -10.43
C TRP A 546 5.01 11.80 -9.15
N ASN A 547 4.09 12.78 -9.24
CA ASN A 547 3.51 13.50 -8.13
C ASN A 547 4.57 14.14 -7.20
N LEU A 548 5.62 14.69 -7.81
CA LEU A 548 6.73 15.38 -7.18
C LEU A 548 6.60 16.89 -7.37
N ARG A 549 7.16 17.64 -6.43
CA ARG A 549 7.28 19.09 -6.52
C ARG A 549 8.69 19.51 -6.17
N HIS A 550 9.29 20.32 -7.04
CA HIS A 550 10.58 20.94 -6.81
C HIS A 550 10.37 22.35 -6.27
N LEU A 551 10.77 22.56 -5.02
CA LEU A 551 10.30 23.68 -4.20
C LEU A 551 11.46 24.51 -3.64
N ILE A 552 11.22 25.81 -3.49
CA ILE A 552 12.09 26.78 -2.80
C ILE A 552 11.32 27.50 -1.71
N VAL A 553 12.03 27.93 -0.66
CA VAL A 553 11.43 28.71 0.43
C VAL A 553 11.10 30.12 -0.06
N SER A 554 9.82 30.48 0.00
CA SER A 554 9.31 31.78 -0.46
C SER A 554 9.59 32.91 0.53
N ASN A 555 9.76 32.58 1.82
CA ASN A 555 9.76 33.51 2.96
C ASN A 555 8.43 34.25 3.16
N ASP A 556 7.34 33.76 2.55
CA ASP A 556 5.98 34.21 2.83
C ASP A 556 5.43 33.48 4.07
N LEU A 557 5.15 34.26 5.12
CA LEU A 557 4.66 33.78 6.40
C LEU A 557 3.18 34.10 6.54
N SER A 558 2.36 33.06 6.73
CA SER A 558 0.93 33.25 6.96
C SER A 558 0.36 32.25 7.96
N PHE A 559 -0.73 32.64 8.60
CA PHE A 559 -1.49 31.78 9.50
C PHE A 559 -2.54 30.98 8.73
N ILE A 560 -2.68 29.70 9.09
CA ILE A 560 -3.76 28.83 8.63
C ILE A 560 -4.38 28.08 9.79
N SER A 561 -5.65 27.69 9.64
CA SER A 561 -6.29 26.75 10.54
C SER A 561 -5.78 25.33 10.28
N LEU A 562 -5.66 24.53 11.35
CA LEU A 562 -5.32 23.11 11.23
C LEU A 562 -6.34 22.32 10.40
N SER A 563 -7.57 22.81 10.28
CA SER A 563 -8.62 22.22 9.45
C SER A 563 -8.34 22.30 7.93
N GLU A 564 -7.48 23.22 7.51
CA GLU A 564 -7.08 23.41 6.11
C GLU A 564 -5.97 22.45 5.67
N VAL A 565 -5.29 21.81 6.63
CA VAL A 565 -4.20 20.86 6.37
C VAL A 565 -4.74 19.56 5.80
N LEU A 566 -4.33 19.22 4.58
CA LEU A 566 -4.72 17.97 3.92
C LEU A 566 -3.89 16.77 4.43
N GLY A 567 -2.60 16.99 4.67
CA GLY A 567 -1.66 15.95 5.10
C GLY A 567 -0.22 16.44 5.24
N LEU A 568 0.70 15.47 5.38
CA LEU A 568 2.14 15.70 5.53
C LEU A 568 2.89 15.35 4.24
N GLY A 569 3.96 16.07 3.93
CA GLY A 569 4.87 15.76 2.84
C GLY A 569 6.04 14.90 3.30
N ALA A 570 6.52 14.02 2.42
CA ALA A 570 7.88 13.51 2.48
C ALA A 570 8.76 14.36 1.57
N TYR A 571 10.01 14.55 1.94
CA TYR A 571 10.89 15.42 1.19
C TYR A 571 12.36 15.05 1.34
N ARG A 572 13.17 15.57 0.44
CA ARG A 572 14.63 15.52 0.50
C ARG A 572 15.17 16.91 0.13
N ASN A 573 16.12 17.39 0.91
CA ASN A 573 16.78 18.66 0.60
C ASN A 573 17.74 18.48 -0.56
N LEU A 574 17.78 19.45 -1.47
CA LEU A 574 18.64 19.46 -2.63
C LEU A 574 19.67 20.59 -2.51
N PRO A 575 20.97 20.30 -2.75
CA PRO A 575 21.99 21.33 -2.85
C PRO A 575 21.65 22.34 -3.96
N ALA A 576 22.26 23.52 -3.90
CA ALA A 576 22.26 24.45 -5.02
C ALA A 576 22.80 23.77 -6.29
N TRP A 577 22.29 24.19 -7.45
CA TRP A 577 22.57 23.69 -8.80
C TRP A 577 22.01 22.29 -9.11
N THR A 578 21.26 21.70 -8.19
CA THR A 578 20.56 20.44 -8.45
C THR A 578 19.32 20.72 -9.32
N LEU A 579 19.15 19.97 -10.41
CA LEU A 579 18.01 20.09 -11.34
C LEU A 579 17.87 21.50 -11.97
N GLY A 580 19.00 22.15 -12.27
CA GLY A 580 19.02 23.49 -12.86
C GLY A 580 18.52 24.61 -11.94
N CYS A 581 18.47 24.39 -10.62
CA CYS A 581 18.07 25.41 -9.65
C CYS A 581 19.30 25.99 -8.91
N PRO A 582 19.62 27.30 -9.05
CA PRO A 582 20.83 27.88 -8.46
C PRO A 582 20.76 28.08 -6.93
N LYS A 583 19.60 27.79 -6.30
CA LYS A 583 19.37 27.96 -4.86
C LYS A 583 19.23 26.60 -4.19
N ILE A 584 19.47 26.57 -2.88
CA ILE A 584 19.07 25.42 -2.04
C ILE A 584 17.56 25.26 -2.22
N SER A 585 17.17 24.04 -2.56
CA SER A 585 15.79 23.67 -2.86
C SER A 585 15.46 22.37 -2.16
N LEU A 586 14.23 21.89 -2.32
CA LEU A 586 13.83 20.58 -1.84
C LEU A 586 12.92 19.91 -2.85
N MET A 587 12.99 18.58 -2.90
CA MET A 587 12.02 17.77 -3.61
C MET A 587 11.01 17.24 -2.60
N ALA A 588 9.73 17.44 -2.85
CA ALA A 588 8.65 16.99 -1.97
C ALA A 588 7.59 16.18 -2.72
N ARG A 589 6.95 15.29 -1.97
CA ARG A 589 5.80 14.49 -2.40
C ARG A 589 4.73 14.52 -1.32
N PRO A 590 3.44 14.66 -1.66
CA PRO A 590 2.38 14.49 -0.68
C PRO A 590 2.32 13.02 -0.25
N ILE A 591 2.36 12.77 1.06
CA ILE A 591 2.05 11.44 1.57
C ILE A 591 0.53 11.33 1.62
N ASN A 592 -0.03 10.62 0.64
CA ASN A 592 -1.46 10.33 0.54
C ASN A 592 -1.90 9.40 1.68
N LYS A 593 -1.98 9.92 2.91
CA LYS A 593 -2.31 9.18 4.15
C LYS A 593 -1.82 7.71 4.12
N LEU A 594 -0.54 7.50 3.79
CA LEU A 594 0.15 6.23 4.09
C LEU A 594 0.16 6.02 5.61
N VAL A 595 0.17 7.14 6.36
CA VAL A 595 -0.19 7.19 7.78
C VAL A 595 -1.64 6.74 7.95
N GLY A 596 -1.81 5.54 8.48
CA GLY A 596 -3.10 5.04 8.91
C GLY A 596 -3.60 3.79 8.20
N ILE A 597 -2.86 3.09 7.34
CA ILE A 597 -3.24 1.69 7.06
C ILE A 597 -2.99 0.79 8.28
N GLU A 598 -2.10 1.22 9.18
CA GLU A 598 -1.93 0.59 10.51
C GLU A 598 -3.10 0.87 11.47
N ALA A 599 -3.96 1.87 11.19
CA ALA A 599 -5.12 2.22 12.02
C ALA A 599 -6.49 2.14 11.29
N LEU A 600 -6.50 1.98 9.96
CA LEU A 600 -7.70 2.02 9.11
C LEU A 600 -7.87 0.77 8.22
N ALA A 601 -7.07 -0.29 8.45
CA ALA A 601 -7.37 -1.63 7.93
C ALA A 601 -7.53 -2.61 9.10
#